data_AF-A0A6N8HGY0-F1
#
_entry.id   AF-A0A6N8HGY0-F1
#
_cell.length_a   1.000
_cell.length_b   1.000
_cell.length_c   1.000
_cell.angle_alpha   90.00
_cell.angle_beta   90.00
_cell.angle_gamma   90.00
#
_symmetry.space_group_name_H-M   'P 1'
#
loop_
_entity.id
_entity.type
_entity.pdbx_description
1 polymer ?
#
loop_
_entity_poly.entity_id
_entity_poly.type
_entity_poly.pdbx_seq_one_letter_code
_entity_poly.pdbx_strand_id
1 'polypeptide(L)'
;METPKTEIPVFDIYSYRRIRRAIGYLGIFLPIVLVILSFIDFFDTNVQPSISHYYYTNFREIFTGTLCAVGLFLIRYKGHGNPSIWKNDNLLTNIAGIMAVGVAMVPTNPEVIS
;
A
#
# COMPACT_ATOMS: atom_id res chain seq x y z
N MET A 1 -18.85 39.03 -11.38
CA MET A 1 -17.72 38.35 -10.70
C MET A 1 -17.78 36.89 -11.10
N GLU A 2 -17.15 36.54 -12.20
CA GLU A 2 -16.98 35.13 -12.57
C GLU A 2 -16.00 34.54 -11.57
N THR A 3 -16.42 33.49 -10.86
CA THR A 3 -15.51 32.71 -10.03
C THR A 3 -14.38 32.20 -10.94
N PRO A 4 -13.11 32.28 -10.53
CA PRO A 4 -12.02 31.75 -11.36
C PRO A 4 -12.27 30.25 -11.52
N LYS A 5 -12.65 29.84 -12.73
CA LYS A 5 -12.75 28.43 -13.09
C LYS A 5 -11.34 27.87 -12.98
N THR A 6 -11.09 27.15 -11.89
CA THR A 6 -9.89 26.34 -11.72
C THR A 6 -9.88 25.29 -12.83
N GLU A 7 -9.27 25.61 -13.96
CA GLU A 7 -8.92 24.64 -14.98
C GLU A 7 -7.94 23.65 -14.33
N ILE A 8 -8.44 22.51 -13.87
CA ILE A 8 -7.60 21.42 -13.40
C ILE A 8 -6.83 20.94 -14.64
N PRO A 9 -5.51 21.15 -14.71
CA PRO A 9 -4.75 20.74 -15.88
C PRO A 9 -4.91 19.23 -16.04
N VAL A 10 -5.41 18.79 -17.21
CA VAL A 10 -5.81 17.40 -17.48
C VAL A 10 -4.68 16.40 -17.18
N PHE A 11 -3.42 16.84 -17.25
CA PHE A 11 -2.22 16.10 -16.84
C PHE A 11 -2.25 15.58 -15.40
N ASP A 12 -2.90 16.28 -14.47
CA ASP A 12 -2.96 15.91 -13.06
C ASP A 12 -3.85 14.67 -12.84
N ILE A 13 -4.97 14.59 -13.57
CA ILE A 13 -5.95 13.51 -13.46
C ILE A 13 -5.37 12.16 -13.94
N TYR A 14 -4.60 12.18 -15.03
CA TYR A 14 -3.94 10.96 -15.53
C TYR A 14 -2.85 10.47 -14.56
N SER A 15 -2.05 11.38 -14.00
CA SER A 15 -1.01 11.07 -13.02
C SER A 15 -1.60 10.47 -11.74
N TYR A 16 -2.68 11.07 -11.23
CA TYR A 16 -3.46 10.58 -10.10
C TYR A 16 -4.00 9.16 -10.31
N ARG A 17 -4.61 8.90 -11.48
CA ARG A 17 -5.13 7.56 -11.83
C ARG A 17 -4.01 6.52 -11.93
N ARG A 18 -2.81 6.90 -12.39
CA ARG A 18 -1.65 6.00 -12.45
C ARG A 18 -1.17 5.59 -11.07
N ILE A 19 -1.05 6.53 -10.13
CA ILE A 19 -0.64 6.23 -8.74
C ILE A 19 -1.65 5.27 -8.10
N ARG A 20 -2.95 5.55 -8.22
CA ARG A 20 -3.99 4.67 -7.66
C ARG A 20 -3.97 3.26 -8.27
N ARG A 21 -3.73 3.15 -9.59
CA ARG A 21 -3.56 1.85 -10.26
C ARG A 21 -2.33 1.11 -9.74
N ALA A 22 -1.20 1.79 -9.55
CA ALA A 22 0.02 1.18 -9.01
C ALA A 22 -0.22 0.60 -7.61
N ILE A 23 -0.88 1.35 -6.73
CA ILE A 23 -1.26 0.86 -5.38
C ILE A 23 -2.16 -0.38 -5.49
N GLY A 24 -3.17 -0.34 -6.37
CA GLY A 24 -4.06 -1.48 -6.61
C GLY A 24 -3.32 -2.72 -7.13
N TYR A 25 -2.43 -2.53 -8.10
CA TYR A 25 -1.59 -3.62 -8.61
C TYR A 25 -0.69 -4.19 -7.52
N LEU A 26 0.02 -3.36 -6.75
CA LEU A 26 0.86 -3.84 -5.64
C LEU A 26 0.06 -4.65 -4.62
N GLY A 27 -1.14 -4.18 -4.25
CA GLY A 27 -2.01 -4.89 -3.31
C GLY A 27 -2.52 -6.24 -3.84
N ILE A 28 -2.81 -6.34 -5.14
CA ILE A 28 -3.28 -7.59 -5.76
C ILE A 28 -2.11 -8.54 -6.02
N PHE A 29 -0.96 -8.03 -6.45
CA PHE A 29 0.23 -8.84 -6.73
C PHE A 29 0.85 -9.40 -5.46
N LEU A 30 0.79 -8.68 -4.33
CA LEU A 30 1.37 -9.12 -3.07
C LEU A 30 0.96 -10.56 -2.66
N PRO A 31 -0.34 -10.89 -2.48
CA PRO A 31 -0.75 -12.24 -2.10
C PRO A 31 -0.41 -13.27 -3.18
N ILE A 32 -0.50 -12.90 -4.47
CA ILE A 32 -0.19 -13.80 -5.58
C ILE A 32 1.30 -14.18 -5.54
N VAL A 33 2.19 -13.21 -5.38
CA VAL A 33 3.63 -13.41 -5.31
C VAL A 33 3.99 -14.25 -4.08
N LEU A 34 3.40 -13.96 -2.91
CA LEU A 34 3.64 -14.75 -1.69
C LEU A 34 3.24 -16.22 -1.85
N VAL A 35 2.05 -16.48 -2.42
CA VAL A 35 1.58 -17.84 -2.66
C VAL A 35 2.45 -18.58 -3.68
N ILE A 36 2.78 -17.94 -4.81
CA ILE A 36 3.63 -18.55 -5.85
C ILE A 36 5.02 -18.86 -5.30
N LEU A 37 5.63 -17.94 -4.55
CA LEU A 37 6.95 -18.15 -3.97
C LEU A 37 6.93 -19.25 -2.90
N SER A 38 5.85 -19.40 -2.14
CA SER A 38 5.67 -20.52 -1.20
C SER A 38 5.58 -21.89 -1.87
N PHE A 39 5.25 -21.98 -3.16
CA PHE A 39 5.33 -23.24 -3.91
C PHE A 39 6.75 -23.60 -4.35
N ILE A 40 7.72 -22.71 -4.19
CA ILE A 40 9.10 -22.96 -4.56
C ILE A 40 9.81 -23.57 -3.35
N ASP A 41 10.14 -24.86 -3.45
CA ASP A 41 10.82 -25.64 -2.40
C ASP A 41 12.15 -25.02 -1.91
N PHE A 42 12.75 -24.13 -2.70
CA PHE A 42 13.98 -23.40 -2.35
C PHE A 42 13.83 -22.53 -1.09
N PHE A 43 12.64 -21.99 -0.81
CA PHE A 43 12.43 -21.08 0.31
C PHE A 43 12.03 -21.80 1.61
N ASP A 44 11.76 -23.11 1.56
CA ASP A 44 11.30 -23.94 2.69
C ASP A 44 10.15 -23.28 3.47
N THR A 45 9.23 -22.63 2.74
CA THR A 45 8.16 -21.83 3.34
C THR A 45 6.80 -22.31 2.88
N ASN A 46 6.06 -22.99 3.77
CA ASN A 46 4.68 -23.38 3.50
C ASN A 46 3.76 -22.15 3.32
N VAL A 47 2.67 -22.35 2.57
CA VAL A 47 1.61 -21.35 2.41
C VAL A 47 1.02 -21.01 3.77
N GLN A 48 1.11 -19.75 4.17
CA GLN A 48 0.65 -19.29 5.47
C GLN A 48 -0.88 -19.04 5.49
N PRO A 49 -1.54 -19.18 6.64
CA PRO A 49 -2.98 -18.96 6.78
C PRO A 49 -3.39 -17.50 6.57
N SER A 50 -2.47 -16.53 6.71
CA SER A 50 -2.73 -15.12 6.44
C SER A 50 -1.54 -14.43 5.78
N ILE A 51 -1.79 -13.29 5.11
CA ILE A 51 -0.74 -12.47 4.50
C ILE A 51 0.23 -11.93 5.56
N SER A 52 -0.25 -11.59 6.75
CA SER A 52 0.59 -11.08 7.85
C SER A 52 1.54 -12.13 8.42
N HIS A 53 1.19 -13.41 8.38
CA HIS A 53 2.05 -14.49 8.88
C HIS A 53 3.37 -14.62 8.09
N TYR A 54 3.39 -14.18 6.83
CA TYR A 54 4.61 -14.12 6.03
C TYR A 54 5.69 -13.19 6.63
N TYR A 55 5.33 -12.31 7.57
CA TYR A 55 6.29 -11.50 8.33
C TYR A 55 7.31 -12.35 9.11
N TYR A 56 6.95 -13.57 9.52
CA TYR A 56 7.85 -14.48 10.26
C TYR A 56 8.57 -15.50 9.39
N THR A 57 8.44 -15.36 8.07
CA THR A 57 9.05 -16.27 7.11
C THR A 57 10.18 -15.58 6.34
N ASN A 58 10.86 -16.33 5.47
CA ASN A 58 11.82 -15.78 4.51
C ASN A 58 11.24 -14.70 3.58
N PHE A 59 9.90 -14.59 3.48
CA PHE A 59 9.21 -13.59 2.66
C PHE A 59 8.91 -12.26 3.36
N ARG A 60 9.42 -12.05 4.58
CA ARG A 60 9.27 -10.78 5.33
C ARG A 60 9.70 -9.56 4.51
N GLU A 61 10.80 -9.65 3.77
CA GLU A 61 11.32 -8.53 2.99
C GLU A 61 10.38 -8.14 1.85
N ILE A 62 9.72 -9.12 1.22
CA ILE A 62 8.75 -8.88 0.14
C ILE A 62 7.47 -8.24 0.70
N PHE A 63 6.98 -8.77 1.83
CA PHE A 63 5.82 -8.22 2.50
C PHE A 63 6.05 -6.77 2.96
N THR A 64 7.11 -6.54 3.74
CA THR A 64 7.44 -5.21 4.29
C THR A 64 7.84 -4.23 3.19
N GLY A 65 8.60 -4.66 2.18
CA GLY A 65 8.98 -3.85 1.03
C GLY A 65 7.78 -3.38 0.20
N THR A 66 6.80 -4.26 -0.04
CA THR A 66 5.57 -3.90 -0.75
C THR A 66 4.73 -2.91 0.04
N LEU A 67 4.61 -3.10 1.35
CA LEU A 67 3.86 -2.19 2.22
C LEU A 67 4.51 -0.82 2.31
N CYS A 68 5.86 -0.76 2.35
CA CYS A 68 6.62 0.48 2.22
C CYS A 68 6.39 1.17 0.88
N ALA A 69 6.41 0.43 -0.23
CA ALA A 69 6.16 1.00 -1.56
C ALA A 69 4.74 1.57 -1.66
N VAL A 70 3.73 0.83 -1.18
CA VAL A 70 2.34 1.31 -1.10
C VAL A 70 2.25 2.56 -0.22
N GLY A 71 2.90 2.57 0.94
CA GLY A 71 2.93 3.72 1.83
C GLY A 71 3.53 4.97 1.19
N LEU A 72 4.65 4.82 0.47
CA LEU A 72 5.27 5.91 -0.28
C LEU A 72 4.37 6.42 -1.40
N PHE A 73 3.68 5.53 -2.14
CA PHE A 73 2.72 5.93 -3.17
C PHE A 73 1.51 6.67 -2.60
N LEU A 74 1.03 6.28 -1.40
CA LEU A 74 -0.03 6.97 -0.68
C LEU A 74 0.40 8.36 -0.20
N ILE A 75 1.63 8.51 0.31
CA ILE A 75 2.17 9.82 0.72
C ILE A 75 2.37 10.74 -0.49
N ARG A 76 2.83 10.18 -1.61
CA ARG A 76 3.00 10.96 -2.86
C ARG A 76 1.70 11.30 -3.55
N TYR A 77 0.59 10.69 -3.15
CA TYR A 77 -0.70 10.94 -3.72
C TYR A 77 -1.20 12.33 -3.33
N LYS A 78 -1.18 13.25 -4.31
CA LYS A 78 -1.70 14.60 -4.14
C LYS A 78 -3.20 14.60 -4.39
N GLY A 79 -3.98 14.36 -3.34
CA GLY A 79 -5.44 14.50 -3.30
C GLY A 79 -5.90 15.96 -3.38
N HIS A 80 -7.17 16.16 -3.73
CA HIS A 80 -7.77 17.49 -3.81
C HIS A 80 -7.87 18.10 -2.40
N GLY A 81 -7.26 19.27 -2.20
CA GLY A 81 -7.34 19.99 -0.93
C GLY A 81 -8.72 20.59 -0.73
N ASN A 82 -9.59 19.90 0.00
CA ASN A 82 -10.86 20.45 0.46
C ASN A 82 -10.73 20.85 1.94
N PRO A 83 -11.28 22.00 2.39
CA PRO A 83 -11.26 22.43 3.79
C PRO A 83 -11.88 21.44 4.79
N SER A 84 -12.74 20.53 4.34
CA SER A 84 -13.33 19.52 5.20
C SER A 84 -12.36 18.36 5.44
N ILE A 85 -12.06 18.06 6.71
CA ILE A 85 -11.15 16.97 7.13
C ILE A 85 -11.53 15.63 6.48
N TRP A 86 -12.82 15.36 6.31
CA TRP A 86 -13.37 14.15 5.69
C TRP A 86 -13.23 14.10 4.16
N LYS A 87 -13.03 15.25 3.51
CA LYS A 87 -12.80 15.38 2.05
C LYS A 87 -11.37 15.78 1.72
N ASN A 88 -10.50 15.90 2.73
CA ASN A 88 -9.10 16.21 2.54
C ASN A 88 -8.35 14.91 2.22
N ASP A 89 -8.50 14.46 0.98
CA ASP A 89 -7.87 13.25 0.46
C ASP A 89 -6.37 13.22 0.75
N ASN A 90 -5.70 14.39 0.68
CA ASN A 90 -4.26 14.54 0.96
C ASN A 90 -3.85 14.13 2.38
N LEU A 91 -4.61 14.58 3.38
CA LEU A 91 -4.31 14.26 4.77
C LEU A 91 -4.56 12.78 5.03
N LEU A 92 -5.66 12.26 4.49
CA LEU A 92 -6.05 10.87 4.68
C LEU A 92 -5.05 9.90 4.03
N THR A 93 -4.57 10.20 2.81
CA THR A 93 -3.57 9.35 2.14
C THR A 93 -2.19 9.46 2.78
N ASN A 94 -1.79 10.63 3.28
CA ASN A 94 -0.55 10.76 4.05
C ASN A 94 -0.59 9.94 5.34
N ILE A 95 -1.68 10.02 6.11
CA ILE A 95 -1.86 9.21 7.32
C ILE A 95 -1.86 7.73 6.97
N ALA A 96 -2.61 7.32 5.96
CA ALA A 96 -2.65 5.94 5.49
C ALA A 96 -1.26 5.43 5.08
N GLY A 97 -0.46 6.27 4.40
CA GLY A 97 0.89 5.90 4.00
C GLY A 97 1.86 5.76 5.17
N ILE A 98 1.80 6.67 6.16
CA ILE A 98 2.57 6.55 7.39
C ILE A 98 2.18 5.28 8.16
N MET A 99 0.88 5.00 8.26
CA MET A 99 0.39 3.78 8.91
C MET A 99 0.83 2.52 8.18
N ALA A 100 0.83 2.51 6.84
CA ALA A 100 1.33 1.39 6.04
C ALA A 100 2.81 1.10 6.30
N VAL A 101 3.65 2.15 6.37
CA VAL A 101 5.06 2.01 6.77
C VAL A 101 5.18 1.53 8.22
N GLY A 102 4.33 2.03 9.11
CA GLY A 102 4.26 1.57 10.50
C GLY A 102 3.99 0.07 10.60
N VAL A 103 2.99 -0.44 9.87
CA VAL A 103 2.69 -1.89 9.81
C VAL A 103 3.87 -2.68 9.23
N ALA A 104 4.66 -2.10 8.32
CA ALA A 104 5.85 -2.76 7.78
C ALA A 104 6.97 -2.91 8.82
N MET A 105 7.05 -2.00 9.80
CA MET A 105 8.10 -1.98 10.82
C MET A 105 7.68 -2.70 12.10
N VAL A 106 6.39 -2.76 12.41
CA VAL A 106 5.86 -3.40 13.62
C VAL A 106 5.63 -4.90 13.34
N PRO A 107 6.27 -5.81 14.09
CA PRO A 107 6.02 -7.24 13.95
C PRO A 107 4.57 -7.58 14.33
N THR A 108 3.85 -8.25 13.45
CA THR A 108 2.49 -8.77 13.70
C THR A 108 2.58 -9.98 14.60
N ASN A 109 1.74 -10.15 15.64
CA ASN A 109 1.84 -11.27 16.60
C ASN A 109 2.03 -12.65 15.92
N PRO A 110 2.97 -13.52 16.34
CA PRO A 110 3.03 -14.88 15.85
C PRO A 110 1.92 -15.65 16.56
N GLU A 111 0.87 -16.04 15.85
CA GLU A 111 0.05 -17.14 16.37
C GLU A 111 0.95 -18.38 16.34
N VAL A 112 1.44 -18.73 17.52
CA VAL A 112 2.05 -20.03 17.75
C VAL A 112 0.90 -21.01 17.59
N ILE A 113 0.76 -21.59 16.38
CA ILE A 113 -0.13 -22.73 16.19
C ILE A 113 0.52 -23.88 16.96
N SER A 114 0.02 -24.11 18.18
CA SER A 114 0.36 -25.22 19.06
C SER A 114 -0.07 -26.54 18.48
#